data_AF-A0A453G126-F1
#
_entry.id   AF-A0A453G126-F1
#
_cell.length_a   1.000
_cell.length_b   1.000
_cell.length_c   1.000
_cell.angle_alpha   90.00
_cell.angle_beta   90.00
_cell.angle_gamma   90.00
#
_symmetry.space_group_name_H-M   'P 1'
#
loop_
_entity.id
_entity.type
_entity.pdbx_description
1 polymer ?
#
loop_
_entity_poly.entity_id
_entity_poly.type
_entity_poly.pdbx_seq_one_letter_code
_entity_poly.pdbx_strand_id
1 'polypeptide(L)'
;STSARKHKTHTSTGAKLDPAERPKIRWKGGEESSRTLAMAGEAGGGRPRDWLSMDETAAAFLSRSLSTRPPILLPPPLHRAPLRPGNVVEIAGPSGSGKSQLLLMSAVQCILPKEWEGVYFGGLGKAVMYIDLDCRFDVLRLAQILRKRIAACYGSVHPTNENFVTDGSKDKFHSFESTLFSDCMKRFLYVRCYNSSELVAALKSLKSQSEARSEVFGIGVYFLMLDSIGAFYWIDRALQPTRESKG
;
A
#
# COMPACT_ATOMS: atom_id res chain seq x y z
N SER A 1 1.25 -13.11 54.16
CA SER A 1 2.61 -13.68 54.10
C SER A 1 3.31 -13.12 52.88
N THR A 2 4.29 -12.27 53.16
CA THR A 2 5.12 -11.53 52.22
C THR A 2 6.21 -12.44 51.64
N SER A 3 6.51 -12.37 50.35
CA SER A 3 7.89 -12.56 49.88
C SER A 3 8.11 -11.93 48.51
N ALA A 4 8.87 -10.84 48.53
CA ALA A 4 9.39 -10.12 47.38
C ALA A 4 10.76 -10.69 46.99
N ARG A 5 11.01 -10.88 45.69
CA ARG A 5 12.32 -11.32 45.18
C ARG A 5 13.03 -10.15 44.51
N LYS A 6 14.06 -9.64 45.18
CA LYS A 6 14.99 -8.59 44.70
C LYS A 6 15.84 -9.12 43.53
N HIS A 7 15.87 -8.38 42.42
CA HIS A 7 16.94 -8.49 41.43
C HIS A 7 18.00 -7.42 41.70
N LYS A 8 19.26 -7.86 41.84
CA LYS A 8 20.44 -7.02 42.05
C LYS A 8 20.77 -6.23 40.79
N THR A 9 20.93 -4.93 40.97
CA THR A 9 21.56 -4.00 40.05
C THR A 9 23.08 -4.17 40.13
N HIS A 10 23.73 -4.45 38.99
CA HIS A 10 25.19 -4.35 38.86
C HIS A 10 25.53 -2.98 38.26
N THR A 11 26.08 -2.13 39.10
CA THR A 11 26.86 -0.94 38.72
C THR A 11 28.19 -1.39 38.12
N SER A 12 28.45 -1.07 36.86
CA SER A 12 29.81 -1.11 36.30
C SER A 12 30.28 0.31 36.03
N THR A 13 31.23 0.74 36.84
CA THR A 13 32.02 1.97 36.74
C THR A 13 32.83 2.00 35.45
N GLY A 14 32.90 3.19 34.83
CA GLY A 14 33.57 3.40 33.54
C GLY A 14 35.08 3.14 33.56
N ALA A 15 35.56 2.57 32.46
CA ALA A 15 36.95 2.65 32.03
C ALA A 15 36.98 3.48 30.74
N LYS A 16 37.70 4.61 30.79
CA LYS A 16 37.94 5.53 29.68
C LYS A 16 39.07 4.94 28.84
N LEU A 17 38.81 4.60 27.58
CA LEU A 17 39.82 4.08 26.65
C LEU A 17 40.40 5.24 25.82
N ASP A 18 41.72 5.31 25.74
CA ASP A 18 42.48 6.34 25.02
C ASP A 18 42.30 6.26 23.49
N PRO A 19 42.39 7.39 22.75
CA PRO A 19 42.03 7.44 21.32
C PRO A 19 43.10 6.91 20.34
N ALA A 20 44.15 6.23 20.80
CA ALA A 20 45.39 6.05 20.03
C ALA A 20 45.65 4.65 19.44
N GLU A 21 44.69 3.72 19.44
CA GLU A 21 44.87 2.40 18.79
C GLU A 21 43.67 2.05 17.89
N ARG A 22 43.73 2.47 16.62
CA ARG A 22 43.00 1.82 15.52
C ARG A 22 43.98 1.06 14.63
N PRO A 23 43.75 -0.23 14.33
CA PRO A 23 44.59 -0.95 13.39
C PRO A 23 44.39 -0.42 11.96
N LYS A 24 45.49 0.03 11.32
CA LYS A 24 45.54 0.38 9.90
C LYS A 24 45.52 -0.89 9.05
N ILE A 25 44.39 -1.19 8.42
CA ILE A 25 44.30 -2.26 7.42
C ILE A 25 44.84 -1.70 6.09
N ARG A 26 46.06 -2.10 5.72
CA ARG A 26 46.72 -1.76 4.46
C ARG A 26 46.38 -2.82 3.41
N TRP A 27 45.56 -2.46 2.43
CA TRP A 27 45.36 -3.27 1.23
C TRP A 27 46.60 -3.17 0.34
N LYS A 28 47.30 -4.29 0.13
CA LYS A 28 48.33 -4.41 -0.91
C LYS A 28 47.61 -4.81 -2.21
N GLY A 29 47.60 -3.91 -3.19
CA GLY A 29 47.21 -4.25 -4.57
C GLY A 29 48.30 -5.14 -5.18
N GLY A 30 47.91 -6.32 -5.65
CA GLY A 30 48.73 -7.15 -6.52
C GLY A 30 48.47 -6.77 -7.97
N GLU A 31 49.46 -6.16 -8.61
CA GLU A 31 49.58 -6.11 -10.06
C GLU A 31 50.02 -7.49 -10.56
N GLU A 32 49.10 -8.30 -11.08
CA GLU A 32 49.40 -9.32 -12.10
C GLU A 32 48.12 -10.00 -12.56
N SER A 33 47.61 -9.58 -13.72
CA SER A 33 47.18 -10.49 -14.81
C SER A 33 46.43 -9.68 -15.87
N SER A 34 47.13 -8.70 -16.46
CA SER A 34 46.74 -8.14 -17.75
C SER A 34 47.21 -9.09 -18.84
N ARG A 35 46.49 -10.19 -19.09
CA ARG A 35 46.67 -11.04 -20.29
C ARG A 35 45.59 -12.12 -20.39
N THR A 36 44.35 -11.72 -20.67
CA THR A 36 43.37 -12.57 -21.40
C THR A 36 42.18 -11.75 -21.92
N LEU A 37 42.40 -10.47 -22.26
CA LEU A 37 41.39 -9.61 -22.87
C LEU A 37 41.65 -9.49 -24.38
N ALA A 38 41.44 -10.58 -25.11
CA ALA A 38 41.24 -10.55 -26.55
C ALA A 38 40.42 -11.78 -26.93
N MET A 39 39.38 -11.57 -27.74
CA MET A 39 38.42 -12.55 -28.26
C MET A 39 37.12 -12.74 -27.45
N ALA A 40 36.30 -11.69 -27.43
CA ALA A 40 34.84 -11.81 -27.37
C ALA A 40 34.22 -10.54 -27.97
N GLY A 41 34.24 -10.45 -29.29
CA GLY A 41 33.52 -9.42 -30.05
C GLY A 41 32.08 -9.84 -30.29
N GLU A 42 31.17 -8.89 -30.03
CA GLU A 42 29.85 -8.72 -30.65
C GLU A 42 28.69 -9.64 -30.23
N ALA A 43 28.04 -9.29 -29.11
CA ALA A 43 26.57 -9.21 -29.03
C ALA A 43 26.16 -8.32 -27.83
N GLY A 44 25.48 -7.19 -28.11
CA GLY A 44 24.69 -6.42 -27.11
C GLY A 44 25.47 -5.79 -25.95
N GLY A 45 26.07 -4.61 -26.20
CA GLY A 45 26.83 -3.86 -25.21
C GLY A 45 26.00 -3.31 -24.05
N GLY A 46 25.95 -4.06 -22.95
CA GLY A 46 25.94 -3.52 -21.58
C GLY A 46 27.21 -3.99 -20.88
N ARG A 47 27.85 -3.16 -20.05
CA ARG A 47 29.03 -3.63 -19.29
C ARG A 47 28.56 -4.75 -18.34
N PRO A 48 29.37 -5.80 -18.10
CA PRO A 48 29.01 -6.92 -17.21
C PRO A 48 28.62 -6.54 -15.77
N ARG A 49 28.77 -5.27 -15.39
CA ARG A 49 28.46 -4.70 -14.06
C ARG A 49 27.30 -3.71 -14.09
N ASP A 50 26.60 -3.54 -15.22
CA ASP A 50 25.46 -2.62 -15.30
C ASP A 50 24.29 -3.11 -14.42
N TRP A 51 24.20 -4.40 -14.10
CA TRP A 51 23.26 -4.93 -13.09
C TRP A 51 23.62 -4.57 -11.64
N LEU A 52 24.85 -4.11 -11.39
CA LEU A 52 25.34 -3.61 -10.11
C LEU A 52 25.21 -2.08 -10.02
N SER A 53 24.52 -1.43 -10.97
CA SER A 53 24.21 -0.02 -10.83
C SER A 53 23.51 0.20 -9.50
N MET A 54 24.00 1.14 -8.70
CA MET A 54 23.32 1.55 -7.48
C MET A 54 22.04 2.28 -7.88
N ASP A 55 20.93 1.56 -7.90
CA ASP A 55 19.62 2.15 -8.24
C ASP A 55 19.12 3.11 -7.15
N GLU A 56 19.62 2.97 -5.92
CA GLU A 56 19.26 3.80 -4.76
C GLU A 56 20.44 3.94 -3.78
N THR A 57 20.61 5.11 -3.18
CA THR A 57 21.58 5.28 -2.07
C THR A 57 21.04 4.69 -0.77
N ALA A 58 21.89 4.22 0.13
CA ALA A 58 21.46 3.73 1.45
C ALA A 58 20.66 4.81 2.22
N ALA A 59 21.02 6.09 2.05
CA ALA A 59 20.29 7.21 2.63
C ALA A 59 18.88 7.35 2.04
N ALA A 60 18.70 7.22 0.72
CA ALA A 60 17.39 7.23 0.07
C ALA A 60 16.53 6.03 0.50
N PHE A 61 17.12 4.83 0.57
CA PHE A 61 16.46 3.63 1.07
C PHE A 61 15.97 3.82 2.52
N LEU A 62 16.84 4.33 3.40
CA LEU A 62 16.48 4.60 4.80
C LEU A 62 15.45 5.72 4.89
N SER A 63 15.60 6.81 4.14
CA SER A 63 14.62 7.90 4.12
C SER A 63 13.25 7.41 3.68
N ARG A 64 13.16 6.52 2.68
CA ARG A 64 11.91 5.92 2.23
C ARG A 64 11.38 4.88 3.22
N SER A 65 12.22 4.01 3.73
CA SER A 65 11.85 2.93 4.67
C SER A 65 11.40 3.48 6.03
N LEU A 66 12.02 4.57 6.47
CA LEU A 66 11.69 5.28 7.71
C LEU A 66 10.64 6.38 7.48
N SER A 67 10.29 6.72 6.24
CA SER A 67 9.14 7.60 5.97
C SER A 67 7.88 6.91 6.49
N THR A 68 7.31 7.46 7.57
CA THR A 68 6.22 6.85 8.30
C THR A 68 4.90 6.99 7.55
N ARG A 69 4.64 6.09 6.60
CA ARG A 69 3.29 5.87 6.05
C ARG A 69 2.54 4.91 6.97
N PRO A 70 1.38 5.29 7.54
CA PRO A 70 0.58 4.39 8.37
C PRO A 70 0.26 3.09 7.62
N PRO A 71 0.53 1.90 8.17
CA PRO A 71 0.24 0.67 7.46
C PRO A 71 -1.27 0.54 7.19
N ILE A 72 -1.60 -0.13 6.09
CA ILE A 72 -2.99 -0.47 5.79
C ILE A 72 -3.33 -1.72 6.56
N LEU A 73 -4.30 -1.60 7.47
CA LEU A 73 -4.84 -2.72 8.20
C LEU A 73 -5.97 -3.36 7.40
N LEU A 74 -5.76 -4.60 6.95
CA LEU A 74 -6.83 -5.36 6.31
C LEU A 74 -7.91 -5.74 7.35
N PRO A 75 -9.17 -5.88 6.93
CA PRO A 75 -10.23 -6.37 7.80
C PRO A 75 -9.92 -7.76 8.40
N PRO A 76 -10.51 -8.10 9.55
CA PRO A 76 -10.42 -9.45 10.09
C PRO A 76 -10.83 -10.53 9.06
N PRO A 77 -10.13 -11.68 9.02
CA PRO A 77 -9.05 -12.10 9.92
C PRO A 77 -7.64 -11.58 9.55
N LEU A 78 -7.49 -10.84 8.45
CA LEU A 78 -6.18 -10.42 7.92
C LEU A 78 -5.54 -9.23 8.63
N HIS A 79 -6.21 -8.65 9.63
CA HIS A 79 -5.71 -7.55 10.49
C HIS A 79 -4.35 -7.83 11.16
N ARG A 80 -3.89 -9.08 11.21
CA ARG A 80 -2.58 -9.41 11.80
C ARG A 80 -1.40 -9.18 10.85
N ALA A 81 -1.66 -8.91 9.58
CA ALA A 81 -0.65 -8.65 8.55
C ALA A 81 -0.81 -7.22 7.99
N PRO A 82 -0.29 -6.19 8.70
CA PRO A 82 -0.36 -4.81 8.21
C PRO A 82 0.42 -4.64 6.91
N LEU A 83 -0.21 -4.06 5.89
CA LEU A 83 0.44 -3.80 4.61
C LEU A 83 1.26 -2.51 4.67
N ARG A 84 2.54 -2.61 4.31
CA ARG A 84 3.46 -1.50 4.18
C ARG A 84 3.64 -1.12 2.71
N PRO A 85 4.07 0.12 2.40
CA PRO A 85 4.46 0.48 1.05
C PRO A 85 5.47 -0.53 0.47
N GLY A 86 5.23 -0.97 -0.76
CA GLY A 86 6.02 -1.99 -1.44
C GLY A 86 5.56 -3.44 -1.20
N ASN A 87 4.59 -3.68 -0.31
CA ASN A 87 3.97 -5.00 -0.22
C ASN A 87 2.98 -5.19 -1.37
N VAL A 88 3.03 -6.38 -1.97
CA VAL A 88 2.01 -6.89 -2.89
C VAL A 88 1.38 -8.10 -2.23
N VAL A 89 0.06 -8.12 -2.15
CA VAL A 89 -0.69 -9.22 -1.54
C VAL A 89 -1.74 -9.70 -2.53
N GLU A 90 -1.71 -11.00 -2.78
CA GLU A 90 -2.72 -11.70 -3.55
C GLU A 90 -3.70 -12.38 -2.60
N ILE A 91 -5.00 -12.16 -2.83
CA ILE A 91 -6.08 -12.83 -2.10
C ILE A 91 -6.73 -13.81 -3.06
N ALA A 92 -6.37 -15.09 -2.93
CA ALA A 92 -6.90 -16.16 -3.75
C ALA A 92 -8.01 -16.94 -3.02
N GLY A 93 -8.97 -17.46 -3.79
CA GLY A 93 -10.05 -18.31 -3.27
C GLY A 93 -11.14 -18.55 -4.30
N PRO A 94 -12.04 -19.52 -4.05
CA PRO A 94 -13.15 -19.84 -4.96
C PRO A 94 -14.04 -18.64 -5.28
N SER A 95 -14.81 -18.73 -6.37
CA SER A 95 -15.84 -17.72 -6.66
C SER A 95 -16.80 -17.59 -5.47
N GLY A 96 -17.25 -16.37 -5.17
CA GLY A 96 -18.13 -16.11 -4.02
C GLY A 96 -17.47 -16.15 -2.64
N SER A 97 -16.16 -16.38 -2.52
CA SER A 97 -15.46 -16.42 -1.22
C SER A 97 -15.28 -15.06 -0.51
N GLY A 98 -15.90 -13.99 -1.02
CA GLY A 98 -15.84 -12.66 -0.40
C GLY A 98 -14.59 -11.82 -0.72
N LYS A 99 -13.80 -12.15 -1.74
CA LYS A 99 -12.59 -11.40 -2.13
C LYS A 99 -12.88 -9.92 -2.42
N SER A 100 -13.83 -9.64 -3.32
CA SER A 100 -14.23 -8.27 -3.66
C SER A 100 -14.82 -7.56 -2.43
N GLN A 101 -15.58 -8.27 -1.59
CA GLN A 101 -16.10 -7.71 -0.34
C GLN A 101 -14.96 -7.27 0.61
N LEU A 102 -13.91 -8.08 0.74
CA LEU A 102 -12.73 -7.77 1.55
C LEU A 102 -11.97 -6.56 0.98
N LEU A 103 -11.84 -6.46 -0.35
CA LEU A 103 -11.27 -5.28 -1.02
C LEU A 103 -12.10 -4.03 -0.72
N LEU A 104 -13.42 -4.07 -0.88
CA LEU A 104 -14.31 -2.93 -0.59
C LEU A 104 -14.22 -2.50 0.89
N MET A 105 -14.20 -3.44 1.83
CA MET A 105 -14.02 -3.12 3.25
C MET A 105 -12.66 -2.47 3.54
N SER A 106 -11.60 -2.96 2.89
CA SER A 106 -10.26 -2.37 3.00
C SER A 106 -10.20 -0.98 2.37
N ALA A 107 -10.94 -0.76 1.28
CA ALA A 107 -11.02 0.52 0.60
C ALA A 107 -11.73 1.54 1.49
N VAL A 108 -12.87 1.17 2.08
CA VAL A 108 -13.61 2.00 3.04
C VAL A 108 -12.73 2.40 4.21
N GLN A 109 -11.96 1.46 4.79
CA GLN A 109 -11.01 1.76 5.86
C GLN A 109 -9.95 2.80 5.45
N CYS A 110 -9.52 2.78 4.20
CA CYS A 110 -8.52 3.71 3.67
C CYS A 110 -9.11 5.11 3.38
N ILE A 111 -10.28 5.19 2.73
CA ILE A 111 -10.88 6.48 2.32
C ILE A 111 -11.54 7.24 3.48
N LEU A 112 -12.04 6.52 4.49
CA LEU A 112 -12.63 7.11 5.70
C LEU A 112 -11.54 7.88 6.45
N PRO A 113 -11.78 9.11 6.94
CA PRO A 113 -10.78 9.87 7.69
C PRO A 113 -10.53 9.26 9.08
N LYS A 114 -9.43 9.67 9.71
CA LYS A 114 -9.15 9.32 11.09
C LYS A 114 -10.15 9.98 12.05
N GLU A 115 -10.43 11.24 11.79
CA GLU A 115 -11.33 12.09 12.58
C GLU A 115 -12.06 13.05 11.63
N TRP A 116 -13.31 13.40 11.96
CA TRP A 116 -14.10 14.39 11.23
C TRP A 116 -15.01 15.15 12.19
N GLU A 117 -14.86 16.47 12.23
CA GLU A 117 -15.57 17.39 13.15
C GLU A 117 -15.61 16.90 14.62
N GLY A 118 -14.47 16.42 15.13
CA GLY A 118 -14.34 15.94 16.52
C GLY A 118 -14.78 14.50 16.76
N VAL A 119 -15.31 13.80 15.75
CA VAL A 119 -15.68 12.37 15.84
C VAL A 119 -14.56 11.50 15.28
N TYR A 120 -14.11 10.52 16.07
CA TYR A 120 -13.07 9.58 15.65
C TYR A 120 -13.67 8.40 14.86
N PHE A 121 -13.25 8.27 13.59
CA PHE A 121 -13.67 7.19 12.68
C PHE A 121 -12.60 6.12 12.49
N GLY A 122 -11.34 6.45 12.78
CA GLY A 122 -10.21 5.50 12.76
C GLY A 122 -9.81 5.01 11.37
N GLY A 123 -10.20 5.70 10.29
CA GLY A 123 -9.70 5.46 8.94
C GLY A 123 -8.39 6.19 8.63
N LEU A 124 -7.93 6.14 7.37
CA LEU A 124 -6.66 6.77 6.95
C LEU A 124 -6.83 8.13 6.26
N GLY A 125 -8.00 8.41 5.68
CA GLY A 125 -8.27 9.61 4.87
C GLY A 125 -7.40 9.68 3.61
N LYS A 126 -7.06 8.53 3.03
CA LYS A 126 -6.16 8.41 1.87
C LYS A 126 -6.86 7.80 0.66
N ALA A 127 -6.38 8.12 -0.54
CA ALA A 127 -7.01 7.64 -1.75
C ALA A 127 -6.66 6.20 -2.09
N VAL A 128 -7.69 5.51 -2.59
CA VAL A 128 -7.64 4.17 -3.12
C VAL A 128 -7.86 4.26 -4.61
N MET A 129 -7.11 3.49 -5.40
CA MET A 129 -7.47 3.20 -6.77
C MET A 129 -7.88 1.74 -6.93
N TYR A 130 -9.09 1.55 -7.45
CA TYR A 130 -9.67 0.25 -7.75
C TYR A 130 -9.67 0.04 -9.25
N ILE A 131 -8.91 -0.94 -9.73
CA ILE A 131 -8.94 -1.37 -11.13
C ILE A 131 -9.82 -2.62 -11.24
N ASP A 132 -10.96 -2.46 -11.89
CA ASP A 132 -11.94 -3.51 -12.18
C ASP A 132 -11.64 -4.14 -13.53
N LEU A 133 -11.27 -5.41 -13.48
CA LEU A 133 -10.84 -6.22 -14.63
C LEU A 133 -11.93 -7.21 -15.06
N ASP A 134 -12.86 -7.55 -14.15
CA ASP A 134 -13.97 -8.49 -14.41
C ASP A 134 -15.33 -7.80 -14.61
N CYS A 135 -15.37 -6.46 -14.54
CA CYS A 135 -16.61 -5.66 -14.62
C CYS A 135 -17.64 -6.01 -13.53
N ARG A 136 -17.18 -6.38 -12.34
CA ARG A 136 -18.04 -6.81 -11.21
C ARG A 136 -18.10 -5.81 -10.06
N PHE A 137 -17.49 -4.64 -10.22
CA PHE A 137 -17.54 -3.61 -9.19
C PHE A 137 -18.96 -3.11 -8.96
N ASP A 138 -19.40 -3.13 -7.71
CA ASP A 138 -20.69 -2.61 -7.26
C ASP A 138 -20.51 -1.35 -6.41
N VAL A 139 -20.81 -0.20 -7.01
CA VAL A 139 -20.74 1.10 -6.33
C VAL A 139 -21.78 1.24 -5.21
N LEU A 140 -22.94 0.58 -5.34
CA LEU A 140 -23.96 0.59 -4.29
C LEU A 140 -23.45 -0.18 -3.09
N ARG A 141 -22.76 -1.30 -3.32
CA ARG A 141 -22.12 -2.06 -2.24
C ARG A 141 -21.05 -1.25 -1.52
N LEU A 142 -20.18 -0.55 -2.26
CA LEU A 142 -19.22 0.39 -1.67
C LEU A 142 -19.92 1.43 -0.78
N ALA A 143 -20.94 2.08 -1.34
CA ALA A 143 -21.70 3.12 -0.63
C ALA A 143 -22.39 2.58 0.63
N GLN A 144 -22.95 1.38 0.57
CA GLN A 144 -23.56 0.72 1.73
C GLN A 144 -22.54 0.44 2.84
N ILE A 145 -21.36 -0.08 2.49
CA ILE A 145 -20.30 -0.37 3.48
C ILE A 145 -19.83 0.94 4.12
N LEU A 146 -19.63 1.99 3.32
CA LEU A 146 -19.20 3.31 3.80
C LEU A 146 -20.24 3.93 4.75
N ARG A 147 -21.52 3.98 4.36
CA ARG A 147 -22.60 4.51 5.23
C ARG A 147 -22.72 3.73 6.53
N LYS A 148 -22.66 2.40 6.48
CA LYS A 148 -22.68 1.56 7.69
C LYS A 148 -21.51 1.88 8.61
N ARG A 149 -20.32 2.11 8.07
CA ARG A 149 -19.13 2.51 8.85
C ARG A 149 -19.32 3.88 9.49
N ILE A 150 -19.86 4.86 8.76
CA ILE A 150 -20.13 6.21 9.27
C ILE A 150 -21.17 6.16 10.41
N ALA A 151 -22.29 5.50 10.18
CA ALA A 151 -23.37 5.38 11.16
C ALA A 151 -22.94 4.65 12.45
N ALA A 152 -22.14 3.59 12.34
CA ALA A 152 -21.66 2.83 13.49
C ALA A 152 -20.78 3.67 14.44
N CYS A 153 -19.95 4.57 13.90
CA CYS A 153 -19.12 5.45 14.72
C CYS A 153 -19.96 6.54 15.40
N TYR A 154 -20.97 7.09 14.71
CA TYR A 154 -21.81 8.15 15.27
C TYR A 154 -22.78 7.65 16.35
N GLY A 155 -23.40 6.47 16.15
CA GLY A 155 -24.27 5.84 17.14
C GLY A 155 -23.56 5.43 18.44
N SER A 156 -22.23 5.30 18.41
CA SER A 156 -21.43 5.06 19.61
C SER A 156 -21.15 6.33 20.43
N VAL A 157 -21.22 7.51 19.82
CA VAL A 157 -20.94 8.81 20.47
C VAL A 157 -22.23 9.43 21.02
N HIS A 158 -23.36 9.20 20.34
CA HIS A 158 -24.70 9.55 20.82
C HIS A 158 -25.50 8.25 21.05
N PRO A 159 -25.42 7.63 22.25
CA PRO A 159 -26.37 6.59 22.59
C PRO A 159 -27.76 7.22 22.54
N THR A 160 -28.57 6.80 21.58
CA THR A 160 -29.98 7.19 21.49
C THR A 160 -30.70 6.66 22.72
N ASN A 161 -30.82 7.48 23.77
CA ASN A 161 -32.03 7.42 24.58
C ASN A 161 -33.16 7.75 23.61
N GLU A 162 -34.09 6.80 23.41
CA GLU A 162 -35.20 6.88 22.46
C GLU A 162 -36.27 7.93 22.82
N ASN A 163 -35.86 9.14 23.20
CA ASN A 163 -36.73 10.26 23.55
C ASN A 163 -36.18 11.61 23.06
N PHE A 164 -35.70 11.71 21.81
CA PHE A 164 -35.47 13.00 21.18
C PHE A 164 -36.27 13.17 19.91
N VAL A 165 -37.52 13.58 20.10
CA VAL A 165 -38.32 14.27 19.09
C VAL A 165 -37.76 15.69 18.99
N THR A 166 -36.84 15.93 18.06
CA THR A 166 -36.80 17.22 17.33
C THR A 166 -36.40 16.96 15.87
N ASP A 167 -37.19 17.50 14.96
CA ASP A 167 -37.04 17.41 13.50
C ASP A 167 -35.64 17.89 13.04
N GLY A 168 -35.16 18.99 13.64
CA GLY A 168 -33.88 19.61 13.27
C GLY A 168 -32.60 18.84 13.66
N SER A 169 -32.67 17.85 14.54
CA SER A 169 -31.48 17.02 14.86
C SER A 169 -31.21 15.96 13.80
N LYS A 170 -32.26 15.45 13.14
CA LYS A 170 -32.11 14.48 12.04
C LYS A 170 -31.54 15.14 10.80
N ASP A 171 -31.98 16.37 10.51
CA ASP A 171 -31.49 17.13 9.35
C ASP A 171 -29.99 17.46 9.46
N LYS A 172 -29.53 17.84 10.66
CA LYS A 172 -28.11 18.08 10.93
C LYS A 172 -27.27 16.81 10.75
N PHE A 173 -27.76 15.68 11.27
CA PHE A 173 -27.08 14.40 11.10
C PHE A 173 -27.01 13.98 9.63
N HIS A 174 -28.11 14.10 8.89
CA HIS A 174 -28.14 13.74 7.47
C HIS A 174 -27.21 14.64 6.64
N SER A 175 -27.16 15.94 6.94
CA SER A 175 -26.21 16.87 6.33
C SER A 175 -24.76 16.46 6.61
N PHE A 176 -24.44 16.18 7.87
CA PHE A 176 -23.12 15.70 8.30
C PHE A 176 -22.71 14.39 7.64
N GLU A 177 -23.60 13.39 7.62
CA GLU A 177 -23.35 12.11 6.96
C GLU A 177 -23.09 12.31 5.46
N SER A 178 -23.88 13.16 4.82
CA SER A 178 -23.77 13.46 3.38
C SER A 178 -22.44 14.13 3.03
N THR A 179 -21.98 15.11 3.82
CA THR A 179 -20.70 15.80 3.58
C THR A 179 -19.52 14.85 3.75
N LEU A 180 -19.50 14.07 4.84
CA LEU A 180 -18.45 13.08 5.09
C LEU A 180 -18.46 11.96 4.03
N PHE A 181 -19.63 11.46 3.66
CA PHE A 181 -19.77 10.46 2.60
C PHE A 181 -19.20 10.97 1.27
N SER A 182 -19.57 12.19 0.88
CA SER A 182 -19.06 12.83 -0.34
C SER A 182 -17.55 13.00 -0.32
N ASP A 183 -17.00 13.48 0.80
CA ASP A 183 -15.55 13.61 1.01
C ASP A 183 -14.80 12.27 0.89
N CYS A 184 -15.35 11.21 1.48
CA CYS A 184 -14.78 9.86 1.36
C CYS A 184 -14.84 9.34 -0.08
N MET A 185 -15.96 9.54 -0.78
CA MET A 185 -16.13 9.07 -2.16
C MET A 185 -15.17 9.75 -3.14
N LYS A 186 -14.80 11.02 -2.90
CA LYS A 186 -13.77 11.72 -3.71
C LYS A 186 -12.39 11.06 -3.63
N ARG A 187 -12.11 10.28 -2.58
CA ARG A 187 -10.86 9.53 -2.41
C ARG A 187 -10.89 8.13 -3.04
N PHE A 188 -12.03 7.69 -3.60
CA PHE A 188 -12.14 6.40 -4.28
C PHE A 188 -12.04 6.60 -5.80
N LEU A 189 -10.90 6.22 -6.38
CA LEU A 189 -10.66 6.27 -7.81
C LEU A 189 -11.02 4.92 -8.43
N TYR A 190 -11.84 4.95 -9.47
CA TYR A 190 -12.28 3.75 -10.20
C TYR A 190 -11.73 3.77 -11.62
N VAL A 191 -11.14 2.66 -12.04
CA VAL A 191 -10.70 2.42 -13.43
C VAL A 191 -11.24 1.07 -13.86
N ARG A 192 -11.80 1.00 -15.06
CA ARG A 192 -12.19 -0.27 -15.68
C ARG A 192 -11.24 -0.55 -16.83
N CYS A 193 -10.77 -1.79 -16.92
CA CYS A 193 -9.98 -2.25 -18.05
C CYS A 193 -10.68 -3.46 -18.67
N TYR A 194 -10.65 -3.55 -20.01
CA TYR A 194 -11.25 -4.63 -20.77
C TYR A 194 -10.22 -5.61 -21.35
N ASN A 195 -8.93 -5.30 -21.23
CA ASN A 195 -7.82 -6.10 -21.75
C ASN A 195 -6.51 -5.71 -21.06
N SER A 196 -5.48 -6.54 -21.27
CA SER A 196 -4.14 -6.31 -20.69
C SER A 196 -3.47 -5.03 -21.16
N SER A 197 -3.73 -4.56 -22.39
CA SER A 197 -3.20 -3.28 -22.87
C SER A 197 -3.74 -2.09 -22.08
N GLU A 198 -5.04 -2.07 -21.78
CA GLU A 198 -5.67 -1.03 -20.96
C GLU A 198 -5.17 -1.05 -19.51
N LEU A 199 -5.01 -2.25 -18.93
CA LEU A 199 -4.41 -2.39 -17.60
C LEU A 199 -2.98 -1.82 -17.56
N VAL A 200 -2.16 -2.16 -18.56
CA VAL A 200 -0.79 -1.62 -18.66
C VAL A 200 -0.80 -0.11 -18.84
N ALA A 201 -1.71 0.44 -19.66
CA ALA A 201 -1.86 1.88 -19.84
C ALA A 201 -2.28 2.58 -18.54
N ALA A 202 -3.23 2.01 -17.79
CA ALA A 202 -3.67 2.51 -16.49
C ALA A 202 -2.51 2.55 -15.49
N LEU A 203 -1.73 1.47 -15.39
CA LEU A 203 -0.57 1.38 -14.49
C LEU A 203 0.55 2.36 -14.89
N LYS A 204 0.82 2.54 -16.19
CA LYS A 204 1.79 3.53 -16.67
C LYS A 204 1.36 4.95 -16.35
N SER A 205 0.07 5.26 -16.51
CA SER A 205 -0.50 6.56 -16.20
C SER A 205 -0.36 6.92 -14.72
N LEU A 206 -0.41 5.95 -13.81
CA LEU A 206 -0.13 6.20 -12.38
C LEU A 206 1.28 6.68 -12.14
N LYS A 207 2.25 6.05 -12.82
CA LYS A 207 3.67 6.41 -12.66
C LYS A 207 3.90 7.85 -13.12
N SER A 208 3.43 8.21 -14.31
CA SER A 208 3.55 9.58 -14.82
C SER A 208 2.78 10.60 -13.98
N GLN A 209 1.61 10.23 -13.46
CA GLN A 209 0.84 11.12 -12.59
C GLN A 209 1.49 11.30 -11.20
N SER A 210 2.21 10.31 -10.68
CA SER A 210 2.95 10.49 -9.42
C SER A 210 4.06 11.54 -9.53
N GLU A 211 4.58 11.75 -10.73
CA GLU A 211 5.60 12.76 -11.05
C GLU A 211 4.97 14.15 -11.29
N ALA A 212 3.73 14.23 -11.81
CA ALA A 212 3.07 15.49 -12.21
C ALA A 212 1.95 16.01 -11.28
N ARG A 213 1.26 15.14 -10.50
CA ARG A 213 0.06 15.50 -9.69
C ARG A 213 0.36 15.98 -8.26
N SER A 214 1.61 16.32 -7.94
CA SER A 214 1.92 16.94 -6.64
C SER A 214 1.17 18.26 -6.42
N GLU A 215 0.64 18.91 -7.46
CA GLU A 215 0.20 20.31 -7.37
C GLU A 215 -1.32 20.58 -7.48
N VAL A 216 -2.15 19.69 -8.05
CA VAL A 216 -3.56 20.06 -8.38
C VAL A 216 -4.63 19.43 -7.47
N PHE A 217 -4.39 18.23 -6.93
CA PHE A 217 -5.30 17.59 -5.97
C PHE A 217 -4.62 17.13 -4.67
N GLY A 218 -3.28 17.12 -4.60
CA GLY A 218 -2.53 16.66 -3.42
C GLY A 218 -2.74 15.17 -3.05
N ILE A 219 -3.51 14.43 -3.85
CA ILE A 219 -3.93 13.05 -3.55
C ILE A 219 -3.10 12.08 -4.38
N GLY A 220 -1.97 11.65 -3.81
CA GLY A 220 -1.25 10.47 -4.30
C GLY A 220 -2.03 9.19 -3.95
N VAL A 221 -2.10 8.24 -4.91
CA VAL A 221 -2.71 6.94 -4.67
C VAL A 221 -1.95 6.23 -3.54
N TYR A 222 -2.67 5.90 -2.48
CA TYR A 222 -2.11 5.27 -1.29
C TYR A 222 -2.24 3.75 -1.33
N PHE A 223 -3.34 3.26 -1.91
CA PHE A 223 -3.65 1.86 -2.02
C PHE A 223 -4.15 1.53 -3.43
N LEU A 224 -3.47 0.63 -4.13
CA LEU A 224 -3.87 0.10 -5.42
C LEU A 224 -4.52 -1.28 -5.23
N MET A 225 -5.70 -1.47 -5.81
CA MET A 225 -6.44 -2.73 -5.82
C MET A 225 -6.71 -3.17 -7.25
N LEU A 226 -6.57 -4.47 -7.53
CA LEU A 226 -6.88 -5.11 -8.80
C LEU A 226 -7.90 -6.21 -8.56
N ASP A 227 -9.05 -6.20 -9.23
CA ASP A 227 -10.09 -7.22 -9.09
C ASP A 227 -10.70 -7.62 -10.46
N SER A 228 -10.46 -8.80 -11.02
CA SER A 228 -9.51 -9.84 -10.60
C SER A 228 -8.27 -9.86 -11.50
N ILE A 229 -7.09 -10.12 -10.93
CA ILE A 229 -5.81 -10.12 -11.67
C ILE A 229 -5.76 -11.16 -12.80
N GLY A 230 -6.58 -12.21 -12.72
CA GLY A 230 -6.64 -13.30 -13.70
C GLY A 230 -7.60 -13.07 -14.87
N ALA A 231 -8.30 -11.94 -14.93
CA ALA A 231 -9.39 -11.68 -15.88
C ALA A 231 -9.01 -11.95 -17.34
N PHE A 232 -7.80 -11.54 -17.75
CA PHE A 232 -7.37 -11.59 -19.15
C PHE A 232 -6.49 -12.80 -19.49
N TYR A 233 -6.11 -13.61 -18.51
CA TYR A 233 -5.11 -14.66 -18.66
C TYR A 233 -5.41 -15.62 -19.82
N TRP A 234 -6.64 -16.13 -19.90
CA TRP A 234 -7.00 -17.11 -20.93
C TRP A 234 -7.08 -16.52 -22.33
N ILE A 235 -7.53 -15.27 -22.44
CA ILE A 235 -7.62 -14.56 -23.72
C ILE A 235 -6.21 -14.26 -24.23
N ASP A 236 -5.36 -13.69 -23.38
CA ASP A 236 -3.98 -13.37 -23.72
C ASP A 236 -3.18 -14.62 -24.12
N ARG A 237 -3.43 -15.74 -23.43
CA ARG A 237 -2.81 -17.03 -23.77
C ARG A 237 -3.26 -17.56 -25.13
N ALA A 238 -4.56 -17.46 -25.45
CA ALA A 238 -5.11 -17.93 -26.71
C ALA A 238 -4.63 -17.09 -27.92
N LEU A 239 -4.33 -15.80 -27.69
CA LEU A 239 -3.82 -14.88 -28.69
C LEU A 239 -2.30 -15.00 -28.92
N GLN A 240 -1.59 -15.84 -28.16
CA GLN A 240 -0.17 -16.04 -28.42
C GLN A 240 0.03 -16.73 -29.77
N PRO A 241 0.95 -16.23 -30.62
CA PRO A 241 1.27 -16.90 -31.88
C PRO A 241 1.66 -18.34 -31.59
N THR A 242 1.04 -19.29 -32.30
CA THR A 242 1.52 -20.67 -32.31
C THR A 242 2.97 -20.64 -32.74
N ARG A 243 3.89 -20.95 -31.82
CA ARG A 243 5.28 -21.23 -32.21
C ARG A 243 5.19 -22.43 -33.14
N GLU A 244 5.37 -22.21 -34.45
CA GLU A 244 5.56 -23.29 -35.38
C GLU A 244 6.68 -24.18 -34.83
N SER A 245 6.35 -25.42 -34.49
CA SER A 245 7.37 -26.40 -34.18
C SER A 245 8.12 -26.66 -35.47
N LYS A 246 9.34 -26.11 -35.58
CA LYS A 246 10.32 -26.67 -36.50
C LYS A 246 10.66 -28.06 -35.97
N GLY A 247 10.05 -29.09 -36.56
CA GLY A 247 10.26 -30.50 -36.24
C GLY A 247 9.34 -31.37 -37.05
#